data_AF-A0A7W8VC49-F1
#
_entry.id   AF-A0A7W8VC49-F1
#
_cell.length_a   1.000
_cell.length_b   1.000
_cell.length_c   1.000
_cell.angle_alpha   90.00
_cell.angle_beta   90.00
_cell.angle_gamma   90.00
#
_symmetry.space_group_name_H-M   'P 1'
#
loop_
_entity.id
_entity.type
_entity.pdbx_description
1 polymer ?
#
loop_
_entity_poly.entity_id
_entity_poly.type
_entity_poly.pdbx_seq_one_letter_code
_entity_poly.pdbx_strand_id
1 'polypeptide(L)'
;MTAAAGRVGGADAPPPLLREVRPELAAELEELLRGAGEERLARSVPGLRVHGRCRCGEAGCASLYTAPPPEGGYGPGHRNLVLPWEPGMLVLDVVDGRIAFLEVLPDG
;
A
#
# COMPACT_ATOMS: atom_id res chain seq x y z
N MET A 1 35.86 -9.08 -4.30
CA MET A 1 34.65 -8.67 -5.07
C MET A 1 33.80 -7.85 -4.13
N THR A 2 33.84 -6.53 -4.27
CA THR A 2 33.23 -5.57 -3.36
C THR A 2 31.83 -5.25 -3.87
N ALA A 3 30.79 -5.49 -3.05
CA ALA A 3 29.45 -5.00 -3.34
C ALA A 3 29.42 -3.48 -3.16
N ALA A 4 29.13 -2.75 -4.23
CA ALA A 4 28.87 -1.32 -4.17
C ALA A 4 27.44 -1.11 -3.65
N ALA A 5 27.34 -0.64 -2.42
CA ALA A 5 26.16 0.06 -1.93
C ALA A 5 26.18 1.51 -2.44
N GLY A 6 25.02 2.02 -2.85
CA GLY A 6 24.74 3.45 -3.10
C GLY A 6 24.76 3.81 -4.60
N ARG A 7 23.75 4.48 -5.15
CA ARG A 7 22.83 5.48 -4.57
C ARG A 7 21.47 5.41 -5.29
N VAL A 8 20.36 5.37 -4.55
CA VAL A 8 19.07 5.81 -5.09
C VAL A 8 19.00 7.31 -4.86
N GLY A 9 18.78 8.06 -5.95
CA GLY A 9 18.82 9.52 -5.96
C GLY A 9 17.77 10.20 -5.09
N GLY A 10 18.17 11.36 -4.57
CA GLY A 10 17.36 12.56 -4.34
C GLY A 10 16.16 12.47 -3.39
N ALA A 11 16.31 12.98 -2.17
CA ALA A 11 15.24 13.21 -1.20
C ALA A 11 14.22 14.32 -1.60
N ASP A 12 14.08 14.64 -2.88
CA ASP A 12 13.33 15.80 -3.39
C ASP A 12 12.33 15.45 -4.52
N ALA A 13 12.27 14.18 -4.94
CA ALA A 13 11.24 13.71 -5.86
C ALA A 13 10.03 13.17 -5.07
N PRO A 14 8.79 13.38 -5.54
CA PRO A 14 7.62 12.77 -4.90
C PRO A 14 7.76 11.24 -4.92
N PRO A 15 7.23 10.51 -3.92
CA PRO A 15 7.25 9.07 -3.93
C PRO A 15 6.55 8.51 -5.19
N PRO A 16 7.01 7.38 -5.74
CA PRO A 16 6.49 6.83 -6.99
C PRO A 16 5.04 6.36 -6.82
N LEU A 17 4.27 6.31 -7.91
CA LEU A 17 2.91 5.80 -7.87
C LEU A 17 2.90 4.26 -7.73
N LEU A 18 1.89 3.72 -7.04
CA LEU A 18 1.69 2.28 -6.90
C LEU A 18 1.64 1.59 -8.27
N ARG A 19 0.88 2.17 -9.21
CA ARG A 19 0.77 1.64 -10.58
C ARG A 19 2.08 1.65 -11.38
N GLU A 20 3.05 2.48 -10.99
CA GLU A 20 4.37 2.52 -11.64
C GLU A 20 5.30 1.44 -11.09
N VAL A 21 5.15 1.09 -9.81
CA VAL A 21 6.02 0.10 -9.13
C VAL A 21 5.42 -1.31 -9.09
N ARG A 22 4.09 -1.41 -9.10
CA ARG A 22 3.31 -2.66 -8.96
C ARG A 22 2.00 -2.53 -9.77
N PRO A 23 2.07 -2.46 -11.11
CA PRO A 23 0.91 -2.18 -11.96
C PRO A 23 -0.23 -3.20 -11.78
N GLU A 24 0.09 -4.48 -11.63
CA GLU A 24 -0.91 -5.55 -11.45
C GLU A 24 -1.65 -5.39 -10.12
N LEU A 25 -0.93 -5.13 -9.02
CA LEU A 25 -1.54 -4.89 -7.72
C LEU A 25 -2.43 -3.64 -7.73
N ALA A 26 -2.03 -2.59 -8.46
CA ALA A 26 -2.86 -1.39 -8.58
C ALA A 26 -4.16 -1.68 -9.33
N ALA A 27 -4.10 -2.41 -10.46
CA ALA A 27 -5.29 -2.79 -11.22
C ALA A 27 -6.23 -3.67 -10.39
N GLU A 28 -5.68 -4.69 -9.73
CA GLU A 28 -6.45 -5.61 -8.91
C GLU A 28 -7.08 -4.92 -7.70
N LEU A 29 -6.34 -4.06 -6.99
CA LEU A 29 -6.88 -3.24 -5.90
C LEU A 29 -8.06 -2.39 -6.37
N GLU A 30 -7.96 -1.79 -7.56
CA GLU A 30 -9.02 -0.97 -8.14
C GLU A 30 -10.29 -1.79 -8.42
N GLU A 31 -10.13 -3.00 -8.95
CA GLU A 31 -11.23 -3.94 -9.22
C GLU A 31 -11.88 -4.45 -7.92
N LEU A 32 -11.07 -4.86 -6.95
CA LEU A 32 -11.55 -5.34 -5.65
C LEU A 32 -12.33 -4.26 -4.90
N LEU A 33 -11.84 -3.01 -4.90
CA LEU A 33 -12.55 -1.88 -4.30
C LEU A 33 -13.88 -1.59 -5.00
N ARG A 34 -13.96 -1.70 -6.33
CA ARG A 34 -15.24 -1.59 -7.05
C ARG A 34 -16.20 -2.72 -6.70
N GLY A 35 -15.71 -3.95 -6.66
CA GLY A 35 -16.51 -5.11 -6.27
C GLY A 35 -17.06 -4.99 -4.84
N ALA A 36 -16.32 -4.32 -3.95
CA ALA A 36 -16.73 -4.04 -2.58
C ALA A 36 -17.64 -2.80 -2.42
N GLY A 37 -17.98 -2.09 -3.51
CA GLY A 37 -18.81 -0.86 -3.44
C GLY A 37 -18.07 0.35 -2.85
N GLU A 38 -16.74 0.38 -2.96
CA GLU A 38 -15.87 1.44 -2.43
C GLU A 38 -15.38 2.35 -3.57
N GLU A 39 -16.31 2.87 -4.40
CA GLU A 39 -15.97 3.57 -5.65
C GLU A 39 -15.09 4.79 -5.44
N ARG A 40 -15.23 5.48 -4.29
CA ARG A 40 -14.38 6.64 -3.98
C ARG A 40 -12.92 6.21 -3.78
N LEU A 41 -12.69 5.10 -3.09
CA LEU A 41 -11.36 4.55 -2.89
C LEU A 41 -10.81 3.99 -4.20
N ALA A 42 -11.61 3.26 -4.97
CA ALA A 42 -11.21 2.75 -6.28
C ALA A 42 -10.72 3.88 -7.21
N ARG A 43 -11.48 4.99 -7.30
CA ARG A 43 -11.07 6.17 -8.09
C ARG A 43 -9.77 6.82 -7.62
N SER A 44 -9.36 6.58 -6.36
CA SER A 44 -8.11 7.13 -5.82
C SER A 44 -6.88 6.29 -6.17
N VAL A 45 -7.05 5.00 -6.53
CA VAL A 45 -5.96 4.05 -6.77
C VAL A 45 -4.91 4.53 -7.78
N PRO A 46 -5.28 5.13 -8.93
CA PRO A 46 -4.29 5.63 -9.89
C PRO A 46 -3.35 6.70 -9.34
N GLY A 47 -3.75 7.38 -8.24
CA GLY A 47 -2.97 8.43 -7.57
C GLY A 47 -2.27 7.97 -6.29
N LEU A 48 -2.39 6.70 -5.88
CA LEU A 48 -1.71 6.20 -4.68
C LEU A 48 -0.20 6.21 -4.90
N ARG A 49 0.52 6.74 -3.92
CA ARG A 49 1.99 6.78 -3.89
C ARG A 49 2.53 5.77 -2.90
N VAL A 50 3.74 5.27 -3.11
CA VAL A 50 4.40 4.33 -2.20
C VAL A 50 5.41 5.07 -1.33
N HIS A 51 5.04 5.32 -0.06
CA HIS A 51 5.86 6.01 0.92
C HIS A 51 6.90 5.11 1.59
N GLY A 52 6.75 3.79 1.50
CA GLY A 52 7.73 2.84 2.00
C GLY A 52 7.16 1.44 2.17
N ARG A 53 8.04 0.47 2.41
CA ARG A 53 7.66 -0.90 2.80
C ARG A 53 7.35 -0.96 4.29
N CYS A 54 6.57 -1.98 4.68
CA CYS A 54 6.46 -2.37 6.08
C CYS A 54 7.85 -2.64 6.69
N ARG A 55 8.01 -2.30 7.97
CA ARG A 55 9.27 -2.39 8.72
C ARG A 55 9.29 -3.50 9.76
N CYS A 56 8.41 -4.50 9.64
CA CYS A 56 8.35 -5.63 10.58
C CYS A 56 9.60 -6.53 10.56
N GLY A 57 10.44 -6.43 9.53
CA GLY A 57 11.67 -7.22 9.39
C GLY A 57 11.49 -8.55 8.67
N GLU A 58 10.25 -8.93 8.36
CA GLU A 58 9.94 -10.17 7.64
C GLU A 58 10.26 -10.05 6.14
N ALA A 59 11.11 -10.94 5.64
CA ALA A 59 11.60 -10.89 4.26
C ALA A 59 10.48 -11.02 3.21
N GLY A 60 9.42 -11.77 3.53
CA GLY A 60 8.26 -11.99 2.69
C GLY A 60 7.16 -10.95 2.80
N CYS A 61 7.28 -9.95 3.68
CA CYS A 61 6.24 -8.94 3.85
C CYS A 61 6.16 -8.04 2.60
N ALA A 62 5.02 -8.10 1.92
CA ALA A 62 4.70 -7.31 0.75
C ALA A 62 3.87 -6.05 1.06
N SER A 63 3.56 -5.82 2.34
CA SER A 63 2.79 -4.67 2.81
C SER A 63 3.55 -3.35 2.64
N LEU A 64 2.81 -2.27 2.35
CA LEU A 64 3.38 -0.98 2.00
C LEU A 64 2.53 0.19 2.52
N TYR A 65 3.22 1.30 2.82
CA TYR A 65 2.60 2.56 3.18
C TYR A 65 2.25 3.37 1.93
N THR A 66 1.00 3.84 1.85
CA THR A 66 0.52 4.75 0.80
C THR A 66 0.37 6.20 1.25
N ALA A 67 0.61 6.45 2.53
CA ALA A 67 0.82 7.76 3.15
C ALA A 67 2.08 7.70 4.03
N PRO A 68 2.61 8.83 4.54
CA PRO A 68 3.67 8.76 5.55
C PRO A 68 3.26 7.85 6.72
N PRO A 69 4.15 6.96 7.21
CA PRO A 69 3.85 6.12 8.36
C PRO A 69 3.41 6.98 9.56
N PRO A 70 2.40 6.55 10.34
CA PRO A 70 1.94 7.30 11.50
C PRO A 70 3.01 7.32 12.61
N GLU A 71 3.02 8.38 13.40
CA GLU A 71 3.69 8.39 14.69
C GLU A 71 2.77 7.73 15.73
N GLY A 72 2.84 6.40 15.83
CA GLY A 72 1.93 5.60 16.67
C GLY A 72 0.76 5.03 15.86
N GLY A 73 -0.47 5.11 16.39
CA GLY A 73 -1.68 4.62 15.71
C GLY A 73 -2.31 5.66 14.78
N TYR A 74 -3.20 5.22 13.87
CA TYR A 74 -3.85 6.08 12.88
C TYR A 74 -4.97 7.00 13.45
N GLY A 75 -5.43 6.76 14.67
CA GLY A 75 -6.43 7.61 15.34
C GLY A 75 -7.90 7.34 14.92
N PRO A 76 -8.86 8.17 15.36
CA PRO A 76 -10.30 7.87 15.26
C PRO A 76 -10.89 7.80 13.84
N GLY A 77 -10.22 8.40 12.85
CA GLY A 77 -10.64 8.35 11.44
C GLY A 77 -10.26 7.05 10.72
N HIS A 78 -9.59 6.14 11.43
CA HIS A 78 -9.12 4.86 10.92
C HIS A 78 -10.23 3.81 10.86
N ARG A 79 -10.29 3.08 9.76
CA ARG A 79 -11.00 1.81 9.63
C ARG A 79 -10.19 0.84 8.80
N ASN A 80 -10.44 -0.45 9.03
CA ASN A 80 -9.96 -1.51 8.17
C ASN A 80 -10.99 -1.82 7.07
N LEU A 81 -10.50 -2.06 5.85
CA LEU A 81 -11.27 -2.65 4.77
C LEU A 81 -10.57 -3.93 4.32
N VAL A 82 -11.25 -5.06 4.47
CA VAL A 82 -10.74 -6.38 4.09
C VAL A 82 -11.31 -6.72 2.71
N LEU A 83 -10.44 -7.00 1.76
CA LEU A 83 -10.79 -7.39 0.40
C LEU A 83 -10.33 -8.84 0.14
N PRO A 84 -11.16 -9.67 -0.51
CA PRO A 84 -10.78 -11.03 -0.89
C PRO A 84 -9.66 -10.98 -1.94
N TRP A 85 -8.54 -11.67 -1.72
CA TRP A 85 -7.37 -11.61 -2.61
C TRP A 85 -6.60 -12.93 -2.65
N GLU A 86 -6.77 -13.74 -3.69
CA GLU A 86 -6.26 -15.12 -3.70
C GLU A 86 -4.74 -15.23 -3.96
N PRO A 87 -3.99 -16.10 -3.24
CA PRO A 87 -4.38 -16.88 -2.06
C PRO A 87 -4.14 -16.05 -0.78
N GLY A 88 -5.19 -15.51 -0.18
CA GLY A 88 -5.06 -14.58 0.94
C GLY A 88 -6.12 -13.49 1.02
N MET A 89 -5.68 -12.37 1.57
CA MET A 89 -6.49 -11.17 1.73
C MET A 89 -5.64 -9.91 1.61
N LEU A 90 -6.28 -8.87 1.08
CA LEU A 90 -5.73 -7.53 1.06
C LEU A 90 -6.46 -6.70 2.13
N VAL A 91 -5.72 -6.26 3.15
CA VAL A 91 -6.28 -5.43 4.22
C VAL A 91 -5.80 -3.99 4.02
N LEU A 92 -6.73 -3.05 3.98
CA LEU A 92 -6.43 -1.64 3.81
C LEU A 92 -6.70 -0.89 5.11
N ASP A 93 -5.71 -0.15 5.59
CA ASP A 93 -5.94 0.90 6.58
C ASP A 93 -6.45 2.14 5.84
N VAL A 94 -7.70 2.51 6.09
CA VAL A 94 -8.32 3.72 5.53
C VAL A 94 -8.43 4.77 6.62
N VAL A 95 -7.81 5.93 6.41
CA VAL A 95 -7.82 7.07 7.35
C VAL A 95 -8.46 8.26 6.66
N ASP A 96 -9.58 8.74 7.21
CA ASP A 96 -10.34 9.87 6.66
C ASP A 96 -10.68 9.70 5.17
N GLY A 97 -10.99 8.47 4.76
CA GLY A 97 -11.33 8.12 3.38
C GLY A 97 -10.13 8.06 2.42
N ARG A 98 -8.90 7.96 2.93
CA ARG A 98 -7.68 7.70 2.15
C ARG A 98 -7.06 6.38 2.55
N ILE A 99 -6.59 5.60 1.58
CA ILE A 99 -5.80 4.39 1.85
C ILE A 99 -4.44 4.86 2.35
N ALA A 100 -4.12 4.55 3.61
CA ALA A 100 -2.87 4.92 4.27
C ALA A 100 -1.85 3.76 4.28
N PHE A 101 -2.36 2.53 4.30
CA PHE A 101 -1.56 1.31 4.28
C PHE A 101 -2.27 0.22 3.49
N LEU A 102 -1.48 -0.59 2.82
CA LEU A 102 -1.91 -1.79 2.13
C LEU A 102 -1.15 -2.96 2.74
N GLU A 103 -1.89 -3.85 3.39
CA GLU A 103 -1.38 -5.06 4.00
C GLU A 103 -1.69 -6.27 3.13
N VAL A 104 -0.63 -6.99 2.75
CA VAL A 104 -0.73 -8.25 2.03
C VAL A 104 -0.59 -9.39 3.04
N LEU A 105 -1.66 -10.14 3.23
CA LEU A 105 -1.70 -11.31 4.09
C LEU A 105 -1.88 -12.57 3.23
N PRO A 106 -0.86 -13.41 3.07
CA PRO A 106 -1.00 -14.67 2.35
C PRO A 106 -1.87 -15.64 3.18
N ASP A 107 -2.61 -16.50 2.50
CA ASP A 107 -3.18 -17.70 3.13
C ASP A 107 -2.04 -18.61 3.59
N GLY A 108 -2.11 -19.06 4.84
CA GLY A 108 -1.05 -19.80 5.54
C GLY A 108 -0.69 -21.16 4.95
#